data_AF-A0A7S0EA92-F1
#
_entry.id   AF-A0A7S0EA92-F1
#
_cell.length_a   1.000
_cell.length_b   1.000
_cell.length_c   1.000
_cell.angle_alpha   90.00
_cell.angle_beta   90.00
_cell.angle_gamma   90.00
#
_symmetry.space_group_name_H-M   'P 1'
#
loop_
_entity.id
_entity.type
_entity.pdbx_description
1 polymer ?
#
loop_
_entity_poly.entity_id
_entity_poly.type
_entity_poly.pdbx_seq_one_letter_code
_entity_poly.pdbx_strand_id
1 'polypeptide(L)'
;SMDQAPVAAAPQDGYGHTSTANQDAALQSLSVAQKAVVSGELEKALKFARKSVSLYETEVGRELLAKLENPAEAAPPRASKAEPPAPAPAPAPAPAEPTGAPTAASAAPPAASEAPSQAAE
;
A
#
# COMPACT_ATOMS: atom_id res chain seq x y z
N SER A 1 -38.22 42.25 -24.28
CA SER A 1 -37.57 40.96 -23.99
C SER A 1 -36.23 41.25 -23.34
N MET A 2 -36.17 41.03 -22.03
CA MET A 2 -35.01 41.32 -21.19
C MET A 2 -33.83 40.42 -21.57
N ASP A 3 -32.71 41.08 -21.89
CA ASP A 3 -31.39 40.89 -21.30
C ASP A 3 -31.10 39.54 -20.61
N GLN A 4 -30.23 38.74 -21.22
CA GLN A 4 -29.53 37.66 -20.54
C GLN A 4 -28.03 37.85 -20.77
N ALA A 5 -27.40 38.54 -19.81
CA ALA A 5 -25.96 38.62 -19.69
C ALA A 5 -25.38 37.25 -19.27
N PRO A 6 -24.22 36.83 -19.81
CA PRO A 6 -23.49 35.69 -19.29
C PRO A 6 -22.85 36.08 -17.95
N VAL A 7 -23.36 35.49 -16.87
CA VAL A 7 -22.72 35.53 -15.56
C VAL A 7 -21.39 34.79 -15.67
N ALA A 8 -20.31 35.57 -15.67
CA ALA A 8 -18.96 35.12 -15.42
C ALA A 8 -18.92 34.53 -13.99
N ALA A 9 -18.98 33.20 -13.89
CA ALA A 9 -18.64 32.52 -12.66
C ALA A 9 -17.11 32.54 -12.49
N ALA A 10 -16.71 33.13 -11.36
CA ALA A 10 -15.35 33.45 -10.95
C ALA A 10 -14.32 32.32 -11.10
N PRO A 11 -13.03 32.66 -11.30
CA PRO A 11 -11.94 31.71 -11.07
C PRO A 11 -11.96 31.27 -9.60
N GLN A 12 -11.98 29.96 -9.37
CA GLN A 12 -11.77 29.39 -8.05
C GLN A 12 -10.29 29.51 -7.68
N ASP A 13 -9.93 30.62 -7.04
CA ASP A 13 -8.71 30.76 -6.24
C ASP A 13 -8.76 29.77 -5.06
N GLY A 14 -8.33 28.54 -5.32
CA GLY A 14 -8.19 27.46 -4.34
C GLY A 14 -7.21 26.36 -4.77
N TYR A 15 -6.40 26.61 -5.80
CA TYR A 15 -5.46 25.65 -6.36
C TYR A 15 -4.06 25.82 -5.74
N GLY A 16 -3.62 24.86 -4.92
CA GLY A 16 -2.19 24.75 -4.61
C GLY A 16 -1.79 23.78 -3.49
N HIS A 17 -2.53 23.70 -2.39
CA HIS A 17 -2.06 22.95 -1.22
C HIS A 17 -2.28 21.43 -1.29
N THR A 18 -3.28 20.96 -2.06
CA THR A 18 -3.52 19.52 -2.23
C THR A 18 -2.64 18.90 -3.30
N SER A 19 -2.15 19.68 -4.26
CA SER A 19 -1.41 19.15 -5.42
C SER A 19 -0.05 18.60 -5.01
N THR A 20 0.69 19.28 -4.13
CA THR A 20 2.00 18.81 -3.63
C THR A 20 1.89 17.62 -2.69
N ALA A 21 0.89 17.59 -1.80
CA ALA A 21 0.67 16.46 -0.89
C ALA A 21 0.24 15.19 -1.63
N ASN A 22 -0.63 15.32 -2.63
CA ASN A 22 -1.04 14.19 -3.47
C ASN A 22 0.12 13.70 -4.35
N GLN A 23 0.98 14.62 -4.83
CA GLN A 23 2.18 14.28 -5.58
C GLN A 23 3.21 13.51 -4.73
N ASP A 24 3.48 13.94 -3.49
CA ASP A 24 4.39 13.21 -2.58
C ASP A 24 3.86 11.81 -2.26
N ALA A 25 2.57 11.71 -1.92
CA ALA A 25 1.93 10.42 -1.66
C ALA A 25 1.94 9.49 -2.89
N ALA A 26 1.82 10.03 -4.10
CA ALA A 26 1.95 9.28 -5.34
C ALA A 26 3.38 8.79 -5.58
N LEU A 27 4.39 9.64 -5.35
CA LEU A 27 5.81 9.27 -5.47
C LEU A 27 6.21 8.19 -4.46
N GLN A 28 5.72 8.26 -3.23
CA GLN A 28 5.91 7.20 -2.23
C GLN A 28 5.26 5.89 -2.68
N SER A 29 4.03 5.95 -3.18
CA SER A 29 3.32 4.77 -3.69
C SER A 29 4.06 4.14 -4.88
N LEU A 30 4.60 4.95 -5.79
CA LEU A 30 5.45 4.51 -6.90
C LEU A 30 6.73 3.82 -6.42
N SER A 31 7.42 4.38 -5.42
CA SER A 31 8.63 3.77 -4.84
C SER A 31 8.33 2.41 -4.21
N VAL A 32 7.22 2.30 -3.48
CA VAL A 32 6.79 1.01 -2.91
C VAL A 32 6.40 0.02 -4.01
N ALA A 33 5.73 0.48 -5.06
CA ALA A 33 5.36 -0.37 -6.19
C ALA A 33 6.61 -0.93 -6.89
N GLN A 34 7.61 -0.09 -7.18
CA GLN A 34 8.88 -0.53 -7.79
C GLN A 34 9.60 -1.56 -6.91
N LYS A 35 9.69 -1.32 -5.60
CA LYS A 35 10.27 -2.30 -4.67
C LYS A 35 9.51 -3.63 -4.69
N ALA A 36 8.18 -3.57 -4.69
CA ALA A 36 7.33 -4.77 -4.78
C ALA A 36 7.53 -5.53 -6.09
N VAL A 37 7.76 -4.84 -7.23
CA VAL A 37 8.14 -5.50 -8.50
C VAL A 37 9.44 -6.27 -8.35
N VAL A 38 10.47 -5.66 -7.76
CA VAL A 38 11.78 -6.31 -7.54
C VAL A 38 11.66 -7.50 -6.58
N SER A 39 10.80 -7.40 -5.56
CA SER A 39 10.50 -8.48 -4.63
C SER A 39 9.60 -9.58 -5.21
N GLY A 40 9.04 -9.39 -6.42
CA GLY A 40 8.09 -10.32 -7.04
C GLY A 40 6.66 -10.25 -6.50
N GLU A 41 6.34 -9.28 -5.64
CA GLU A 41 4.99 -9.05 -5.11
C GLU A 41 4.14 -8.19 -6.08
N LEU A 42 3.84 -8.74 -7.26
CA LEU A 42 3.15 -8.02 -8.34
C LEU A 42 1.76 -7.49 -7.92
N GLU A 43 1.00 -8.23 -7.11
CA GLU A 43 -0.32 -7.79 -6.62
C GLU A 43 -0.24 -6.53 -5.75
N LYS A 44 0.77 -6.43 -4.88
CA LYS A 44 1.04 -5.22 -4.10
C LYS A 44 1.46 -4.09 -5.02
N ALA A 45 2.40 -4.35 -5.93
CA ALA A 45 2.86 -3.36 -6.88
C ALA A 45 1.70 -2.74 -7.66
N LEU A 46 0.74 -3.56 -8.11
CA LEU A 46 -0.43 -3.13 -8.86
C LEU A 46 -1.37 -2.26 -8.02
N LYS A 47 -1.62 -2.63 -6.75
CA LYS A 47 -2.39 -1.80 -5.81
C LYS A 47 -1.76 -0.42 -5.59
N PHE A 48 -0.44 -0.39 -5.37
CA PHE A 48 0.28 0.87 -5.15
C PHE A 48 0.39 1.71 -6.43
N ALA A 49 0.58 1.09 -7.59
CA ALA A 49 0.58 1.78 -8.88
C ALA A 49 -0.79 2.42 -9.18
N ARG A 50 -1.89 1.66 -9.02
CA ARG A 50 -3.27 2.20 -9.15
C ARG A 50 -3.53 3.35 -8.20
N LYS A 51 -3.10 3.23 -6.94
CA LYS A 51 -3.23 4.31 -5.96
C LYS A 51 -2.44 5.56 -6.36
N SER A 52 -1.22 5.39 -6.87
CA SER A 52 -0.39 6.53 -7.32
C SER A 52 -1.08 7.29 -8.44
N VAL A 53 -1.58 6.59 -9.47
CA VAL A 53 -2.25 7.20 -10.63
C VAL A 53 -3.57 7.87 -10.20
N SER A 54 -4.29 7.28 -9.26
CA SER A 54 -5.53 7.87 -8.73
C SER A 54 -5.31 9.12 -7.87
N LEU A 55 -4.17 9.22 -7.17
CA LEU A 55 -3.79 10.40 -6.38
C LEU A 55 -3.20 11.51 -7.26
N TYR A 56 -2.29 11.12 -8.15
CA TYR A 56 -1.61 12.01 -9.07
C TYR A 56 -1.21 11.25 -10.33
N GLU A 57 -1.90 11.53 -11.43
CA GLU A 57 -1.64 10.87 -12.70
C GLU A 57 -0.24 11.26 -13.22
N THR A 58 0.63 10.27 -13.33
CA THR A 58 2.00 10.43 -13.85
C THR A 58 2.23 9.42 -14.95
N GLU A 59 3.05 9.78 -15.93
CA GLU A 59 3.43 8.86 -17.01
C GLU A 59 4.10 7.60 -16.45
N VAL A 60 5.01 7.78 -15.48
CA VAL A 60 5.69 6.68 -14.79
C VAL A 60 4.70 5.74 -14.09
N GLY A 61 3.67 6.30 -13.44
CA GLY A 61 2.60 5.53 -12.79
C GLY A 61 1.78 4.71 -13.78
N ARG A 62 1.39 5.31 -14.91
CA ARG A 62 0.62 4.62 -15.96
C ARG A 62 1.44 3.52 -16.64
N GLU A 63 2.70 3.79 -16.96
CA GLU A 63 3.60 2.79 -17.53
C GLU A 63 3.82 1.60 -16.60
N LEU A 64 4.07 1.87 -15.30
CA LEU A 64 4.27 0.82 -14.32
C LEU A 64 3.00 -0.02 -14.16
N LEU A 65 1.83 0.63 -14.11
CA LEU A 65 0.54 -0.04 -14.01
C LEU A 65 0.26 -0.90 -15.26
N ALA A 66 0.51 -0.39 -16.47
CA ALA A 66 0.35 -1.14 -17.71
C ALA A 66 1.28 -2.38 -17.77
N LYS A 67 2.54 -2.23 -17.34
CA LYS A 67 3.50 -3.34 -17.21
C LYS A 67 3.04 -4.40 -16.22
N LEU A 68 2.33 -4.00 -15.15
CA LEU A 68 1.82 -4.89 -14.11
C LEU A 68 0.48 -5.54 -14.46
N GLU A 69 -0.40 -4.84 -15.17
CA GLU A 69 -1.68 -5.38 -15.66
C GLU A 69 -1.49 -6.33 -16.85
N ASN A 70 -0.38 -6.19 -17.58
CA ASN A 70 -0.02 -7.07 -18.69
C ASN A 70 1.26 -7.88 -18.41
N PRO A 71 1.26 -8.78 -17.39
CA PRO A 71 2.44 -9.58 -17.07
C PRO A 71 2.80 -10.57 -18.19
N ALA A 72 1.92 -10.75 -19.19
CA ALA A 72 2.15 -11.58 -20.36
C ALA A 72 3.26 -11.05 -21.30
N GLU A 73 3.53 -9.74 -21.29
CA GLU A 73 4.66 -9.16 -22.05
C GLU A 73 5.96 -9.14 -21.23
N ALA A 74 5.86 -9.21 -19.90
CA ALA A 74 6.99 -9.16 -18.98
C ALA A 74 7.52 -10.55 -18.56
N ALA A 75 6.87 -11.65 -18.95
CA ALA A 75 7.31 -13.00 -18.64
C ALA A 75 7.44 -13.86 -19.91
N PRO A 76 8.56 -14.58 -20.12
CA PRO A 76 8.57 -15.72 -21.03
C PRO A 76 7.51 -16.75 -20.57
N PRO A 77 6.95 -17.56 -21.49
CA PRO A 77 5.77 -18.37 -21.24
C PRO A 77 6.01 -19.38 -20.11
N ARG A 78 5.59 -19.03 -18.89
CA ARG A 78 5.42 -20.02 -17.82
C ARG A 78 4.07 -20.67 -18.00
N ALA A 79 4.13 -21.73 -18.80
CA ALA A 79 3.25 -22.87 -18.89
C ALA A 79 2.00 -22.84 -18.00
N SER A 80 0.86 -22.87 -18.68
CA SER A 80 -0.34 -23.56 -18.24
C SER A 80 0.00 -24.91 -17.57
N LYS A 81 -0.34 -25.07 -16.29
CA LYS A 81 -0.71 -26.37 -15.69
C LYS A 81 -1.36 -26.10 -14.34
N ALA A 82 -2.68 -25.98 -14.31
CA ALA A 82 -3.64 -27.07 -14.10
C ALA A 82 -4.11 -27.12 -12.64
N GLU A 83 -5.35 -26.67 -12.45
CA GLU A 83 -6.31 -27.19 -11.45
C GLU A 83 -6.58 -28.70 -11.72
N PRO A 84 -7.21 -29.52 -10.84
CA PRO A 84 -7.03 -29.83 -9.40
C PRO A 84 -6.76 -31.37 -9.20
N PRO A 85 -6.68 -31.95 -7.96
CA PRO A 85 -7.88 -32.45 -7.27
C PRO A 85 -7.86 -32.33 -5.72
N ALA A 86 -9.05 -32.36 -5.11
CA ALA A 86 -9.26 -32.57 -3.67
C ALA A 86 -9.05 -34.07 -3.28
N PRO A 87 -9.31 -34.44 -2.01
CA PRO A 87 -8.37 -34.60 -0.90
C PRO A 87 -7.84 -36.06 -0.74
N ALA A 88 -6.70 -36.24 -0.07
CA ALA A 88 -6.29 -37.55 0.46
C ALA A 88 -6.67 -37.65 1.96
N PRO A 89 -7.18 -38.80 2.44
CA PRO A 89 -7.54 -38.99 3.85
C PRO A 89 -6.30 -39.05 4.76
N ALA A 90 -6.55 -38.67 6.01
CA ALA A 90 -5.56 -38.44 7.07
C ALA A 90 -4.67 -39.64 7.40
N PRO A 91 -3.38 -39.44 7.73
CA PRO A 91 -2.66 -40.35 8.60
C PRO A 91 -3.16 -40.20 10.05
N ALA A 92 -3.48 -41.35 10.66
CA ALA A 92 -3.85 -41.50 12.06
C ALA A 92 -2.71 -41.04 13.01
N PRO A 93 -2.99 -40.73 14.29
CA PRO A 93 -2.15 -39.91 15.15
C PRO A 93 -0.94 -40.66 15.69
N ALA A 94 0.21 -39.99 15.73
CA ALA A 94 1.35 -40.40 16.55
C ALA A 94 1.27 -39.73 17.94
N PRO A 95 1.60 -40.47 19.02
CA PRO A 95 1.35 -40.08 20.41
C PRO A 95 2.25 -38.94 20.92
N ALA A 96 1.72 -38.24 21.92
CA ALA A 96 2.24 -37.04 22.56
C ALA A 96 3.67 -37.16 23.11
N GLU A 97 4.45 -36.09 22.92
CA GLU A 97 5.50 -35.71 23.86
C GLU A 97 5.22 -34.30 24.40
N PRO A 98 4.89 -34.16 25.71
CA PRO A 98 4.81 -32.89 26.38
C PRO A 98 6.17 -32.57 27.03
N THR A 99 6.90 -31.55 26.56
CA THR A 99 8.02 -31.01 27.36
C THR A 99 8.26 -29.54 27.03
N GLY A 100 7.85 -28.69 28.00
CA GLY A 100 8.48 -27.41 28.35
C GLY A 100 8.31 -26.26 27.36
N ALA A 101 8.04 -25.01 27.75
CA ALA A 101 7.88 -24.37 29.04
C ALA A 101 7.25 -23.00 28.77
N PRO A 102 6.41 -22.44 29.65
CA PRO A 102 5.95 -21.07 29.50
C PRO A 102 7.06 -20.10 29.94
N THR A 103 7.73 -19.44 28.98
CA THR A 103 8.40 -18.16 29.26
C THR A 103 7.37 -17.05 29.08
N ALA A 104 6.69 -16.74 30.18
CA ALA A 104 5.94 -15.51 30.34
C ALA A 104 6.88 -14.49 31.00
N ALA A 105 7.24 -13.43 30.27
CA ALA A 105 7.58 -12.12 30.83
C ALA A 105 7.86 -11.14 29.69
N SER A 106 6.81 -10.61 29.07
CA SER A 106 6.90 -9.32 28.39
C SER A 106 5.63 -8.53 28.69
N ALA A 107 5.73 -7.69 29.72
CA ALA A 107 4.75 -6.65 30.00
C ALA A 107 5.52 -5.38 30.39
N ALA A 108 5.61 -4.51 29.39
CA ALA A 108 5.56 -3.05 29.42
C ALA A 108 6.24 -2.27 30.56
N PRO A 109 7.11 -1.30 30.25
CA PRO A 109 7.27 -0.11 31.08
C PRO A 109 6.05 0.83 30.89
N PRO A 110 5.35 1.27 31.95
CA PRO A 110 4.49 2.43 31.85
C PRO A 110 5.34 3.70 31.76
N ALA A 111 4.90 4.59 30.86
CA ALA A 111 5.42 5.91 30.63
C ALA A 111 5.11 6.87 31.79
N ALA A 112 5.86 7.98 31.76
CA ALA A 112 5.59 9.28 32.36
C ALA A 112 5.88 9.45 33.87
N SER A 113 6.90 10.25 34.17
CA SER A 113 6.74 11.33 35.13
C SER A 113 7.59 12.52 34.73
N GLU A 114 6.90 13.65 34.62
CA GLU A 114 7.36 15.00 34.30
C GLU A 114 8.63 15.46 35.04
N ALA A 115 9.47 16.19 34.32
CA ALA A 115 10.15 17.39 34.83
C ALA A 115 9.34 18.60 34.31
N PRO A 116 9.16 19.71 35.05
CA PRO A 116 10.28 20.53 35.55
C PRO A 116 10.05 21.23 36.92
N SER A 117 11.02 21.16 37.82
CA SER A 117 11.16 22.12 38.92
C SER A 117 12.16 23.20 38.54
N GLN A 118 11.65 24.31 38.01
CA GLN A 118 12.31 25.62 38.04
C GLN A 118 11.39 26.59 38.78
N ALA A 119 11.75 26.91 40.03
CA ALA A 119 11.36 28.10 40.79
C ALA A 119 12.27 28.08 42.04
N ALA A 120 13.32 28.92 42.06
CA ALA A 120 13.30 30.28 42.59
C ALA A 120 13.83 30.30 44.04
N GLU A 121 15.13 30.56 44.18
CA GLU A 121 15.67 31.61 45.08
C GLU A 121 17.08 31.99 44.62
#